data_AF-A0A931Y0E2-F1
#
_entry.id   AF-A0A931Y0E2-F1
#
_cell.length_a   1.000
_cell.length_b   1.000
_cell.length_c   1.000
_cell.angle_alpha   90.00
_cell.angle_beta   90.00
_cell.angle_gamma   90.00
#
_symmetry.space_group_name_H-M   'P 1'
#
loop_
_entity.id
_entity.type
_entity.pdbx_description
1 polymer ?
#
loop_
_entity_poly.entity_id
_entity_poly.type
_entity_poly.pdbx_seq_one_letter_code
_entity_poly.pdbx_strand_id
1 'polypeptide(L)'
;MENEHVRVLRYHDVPGARTHQHHHPDSVLYALSAFRRRLTFPDGTVKERAFLPGDVMWIPAQTHVGENIGTTDTEVLLVEMKSH
;
A
#
# COMPACT_ATOMS: atom_id res chain seq x y z
N MET A 1 -5.49 1.73 14.49
CA MET A 1 -5.60 2.87 15.42
C MET A 1 -6.06 4.07 14.61
N GLU A 2 -6.88 4.95 15.16
CA GLU A 2 -7.36 6.12 14.44
C GLU A 2 -7.54 7.30 15.41
N ASN A 3 -7.11 8.49 15.01
CA ASN A 3 -7.34 9.73 15.76
C ASN A 3 -7.68 10.89 14.79
N GLU A 4 -7.62 12.12 15.28
CA GLU A 4 -7.93 13.32 14.50
C GLU A 4 -6.98 13.53 13.30
N HIS A 5 -5.72 13.11 13.42
CA HIS A 5 -4.69 13.40 12.41
C HIS A 5 -4.44 12.23 11.46
N VAL A 6 -4.58 10.98 11.93
CA VAL A 6 -4.18 9.79 11.18
C VAL A 6 -5.13 8.62 11.35
N ARG A 7 -5.14 7.75 10.34
CA ARG A 7 -5.61 6.38 10.43
C ARG A 7 -4.42 5.44 10.18
N VAL A 8 -4.15 4.56 11.15
CA VAL A 8 -3.10 3.55 11.03
C VAL A 8 -3.75 2.19 10.79
N LEU A 9 -3.45 1.62 9.64
CA LEU A 9 -3.93 0.33 9.17
C LEU A 9 -2.77 -0.67 9.12
N ARG A 10 -3.04 -1.92 9.49
CA ARG A 10 -2.17 -3.05 9.14
C ARG A 10 -2.82 -3.76 7.95
N TYR A 11 -2.11 -3.78 6.83
CA TYR A 11 -2.53 -4.46 5.62
C TYR A 11 -1.78 -5.78 5.45
N HIS A 12 -2.51 -6.81 5.04
CA HIS A 12 -1.97 -8.13 4.75
C HIS A 12 -2.63 -8.72 3.50
N ASP A 13 -1.83 -9.31 2.62
CA ASP A 13 -2.31 -10.21 1.58
C ASP A 13 -1.27 -11.25 1.15
N VAL A 14 -1.71 -12.25 0.40
CA VAL A 14 -0.90 -13.40 -0.03
C VAL A 14 -0.52 -13.29 -1.52
N PRO A 15 0.49 -14.03 -2.01
CA PRO A 15 0.83 -14.07 -3.44
C PRO A 15 -0.37 -14.29 -4.36
N GLY A 16 -0.46 -13.48 -5.42
CA GLY A 16 -1.57 -13.51 -6.38
C GLY A 16 -2.86 -12.82 -5.91
N ALA A 17 -2.93 -12.38 -4.64
CA ALA A 17 -4.07 -11.59 -4.18
C ALA A 17 -4.11 -10.24 -4.90
N ARG A 18 -5.32 -9.82 -5.26
CA ARG A 18 -5.59 -8.58 -5.97
C ARG A 18 -6.75 -7.84 -5.31
N THR A 19 -6.56 -6.56 -5.03
CA THR A 19 -7.61 -5.71 -4.44
C THR A 19 -8.66 -5.33 -5.48
N HIS A 20 -9.81 -4.84 -5.02
CA HIS A 20 -10.64 -3.96 -5.85
C HIS A 20 -9.98 -2.58 -5.97
N GLN A 21 -10.49 -1.74 -6.88
CA GLN A 21 -10.06 -0.36 -6.94
C GLN A 21 -10.46 0.37 -5.66
N HIS A 22 -9.52 1.09 -5.07
CA HIS A 22 -9.74 1.85 -3.84
C HIS A 22 -8.86 3.10 -3.83
N HIS A 23 -9.16 4.01 -2.92
CA HIS A 23 -8.46 5.29 -2.76
C HIS A 23 -7.80 5.35 -1.38
N HIS A 24 -6.57 5.86 -1.35
CA HIS A 24 -5.86 6.26 -0.15
C HIS A 24 -5.61 7.77 -0.19
N PRO A 25 -5.73 8.49 0.94
CA PRO A 25 -5.18 9.84 1.07
C PRO A 25 -3.64 9.80 1.09
N ASP A 26 -3.01 10.95 1.26
CA ASP A 26 -1.57 11.04 1.52
C ASP A 26 -1.19 10.09 2.66
N SER A 27 -0.15 9.28 2.46
CA SER A 27 0.16 8.17 3.35
C SER A 27 1.66 7.91 3.49
N VAL A 28 2.05 7.36 4.62
CA VAL A 28 3.36 6.70 4.80
C VAL A 28 3.15 5.19 4.84
N LEU A 29 3.89 4.47 4.00
CA LEU A 29 4.01 3.02 4.05
C LEU A 29 5.26 2.64 4.85
N TYR A 30 5.12 1.68 5.75
CA TYR A 30 6.21 0.97 6.41
C TYR A 30 6.08 -0.53 6.13
N ALA A 31 7.08 -1.11 5.48
CA ALA A 31 7.10 -2.53 5.14
C ALA A 31 7.49 -3.39 6.35
N LEU A 32 6.62 -4.32 6.73
CA LEU A 32 6.90 -5.31 7.79
C LEU A 32 7.51 -6.60 7.21
N SER A 33 7.24 -6.91 5.94
CA SER A 33 7.80 -8.05 5.21
C SER A 33 8.47 -7.61 3.91
N ALA A 34 9.24 -8.52 3.30
CA ALA A 34 9.66 -8.36 1.91
C ALA A 34 8.51 -8.75 0.98
N PHE A 35 8.21 -7.94 -0.04
CA PHE A 35 7.17 -8.24 -1.03
C PHE A 35 7.40 -7.51 -2.35
N ARG A 36 6.74 -7.98 -3.41
CA ARG A 36 6.70 -7.32 -4.73
C ARG A 36 5.26 -7.08 -5.12
N ARG A 37 4.93 -5.84 -5.48
CA ARG A 37 3.56 -5.40 -5.79
C ARG A 37 3.49 -4.71 -7.14
N ARG A 38 2.40 -5.00 -7.87
CA ARG A 38 1.96 -4.22 -9.02
C ARG A 38 0.82 -3.30 -8.62
N LEU A 39 0.89 -2.05 -9.07
CA LEU A 39 -0.14 -1.04 -8.92
C LEU A 39 -0.66 -0.68 -10.31
N THR A 40 -1.97 -0.78 -10.52
CA THR A 40 -2.65 -0.31 -11.73
C THR A 40 -3.50 0.91 -11.39
N PHE A 41 -3.27 2.02 -12.10
CA PHE A 41 -3.93 3.30 -11.89
C PHE A 41 -5.15 3.47 -12.83
N PRO A 42 -6.08 4.40 -12.53
CA PRO A 42 -7.30 4.61 -13.33
C PRO A 42 -7.04 4.98 -14.79
N ASP A 43 -5.91 5.63 -15.08
CA ASP A 43 -5.46 6.00 -16.41
C ASP A 43 -4.85 4.82 -17.20
N GLY A 44 -4.79 3.62 -16.59
CA GLY A 44 -4.17 2.43 -17.14
C GLY A 44 -2.67 2.33 -16.90
N THR A 45 -2.04 3.34 -16.28
CA THR A 45 -0.61 3.30 -15.92
C THR A 45 -0.37 2.13 -14.95
N VAL A 46 0.75 1.43 -15.13
CA VAL A 46 1.18 0.34 -14.25
C VAL A 46 2.53 0.66 -13.64
N LYS A 47 2.67 0.43 -12.34
CA LYS A 47 3.95 0.52 -11.61
C LYS A 47 4.19 -0.76 -10.83
N GLU A 48 5.41 -1.25 -10.85
CA GLU A 48 5.85 -2.36 -9.99
C GLU A 48 6.84 -1.85 -8.96
N ARG A 49 6.76 -2.36 -7.74
CA ARG A 49 7.65 -2.02 -6.62
C ARG A 49 8.04 -3.28 -5.86
N ALA A 50 9.24 -3.27 -5.31
CA ALA A 50 9.71 -4.27 -4.36
C ALA A 50 10.13 -3.55 -3.08
N PHE A 51 9.87 -4.18 -1.94
CA PHE A 51 10.19 -3.66 -0.62
C PHE A 51 10.91 -4.74 0.18
N LEU A 52 11.77 -4.30 1.09
CA LEU A 52 12.38 -5.09 2.15
C LEU A 52 11.78 -4.69 3.51
N PRO A 53 11.87 -5.56 4.55
CA PRO A 53 11.44 -5.20 5.88
C PRO A 53 12.16 -3.95 6.39
N GLY A 54 11.40 -2.99 6.89
CA GLY A 54 11.90 -1.71 7.37
C GLY A 54 11.91 -0.58 6.33
N ASP A 55 11.65 -0.86 5.05
CA ASP A 55 11.53 0.18 4.04
C ASP A 55 10.38 1.13 4.37
N VAL A 56 10.61 2.44 4.19
CA VAL A 56 9.66 3.51 4.45
C VAL A 56 9.46 4.35 3.20
N MET A 57 8.21 4.69 2.90
CA MET A 57 7.90 5.40 1.66
C MET A 57 6.71 6.33 1.81
N TRP A 58 6.86 7.56 1.33
CA TRP A 58 5.73 8.47 1.12
C TRP A 58 4.92 8.06 -0.12
N ILE A 59 3.60 8.05 0.04
CA ILE A 59 2.62 7.77 -1.01
C ILE A 59 1.69 8.98 -1.10
N PRO A 60 1.77 9.79 -2.16
CA PRO A 60 0.75 10.81 -2.43
C PRO A 60 -0.64 10.18 -2.57
N ALA A 61 -1.68 10.93 -2.23
CA ALA A 61 -3.07 10.51 -2.38
C ALA A 61 -3.32 9.94 -3.79
N GLN A 62 -3.88 8.74 -3.85
CA GLN A 62 -4.00 8.00 -5.10
C GLN A 62 -5.13 6.97 -5.05
N THR A 63 -5.73 6.75 -6.22
CA THR A 63 -6.63 5.63 -6.47
C THR A 63 -5.89 4.56 -7.26
N HIS A 64 -5.98 3.29 -6.87
CA HIS A 64 -5.35 2.20 -7.60
C HIS A 64 -5.98 0.83 -7.32
N VAL A 65 -5.58 -0.15 -8.11
CA VAL A 65 -5.69 -1.59 -7.82
C VAL A 65 -4.30 -2.12 -7.47
N GLY A 66 -4.18 -2.85 -6.36
CA GLY A 66 -2.93 -3.47 -5.94
C GLY A 66 -2.96 -4.98 -6.12
N GLU A 67 -1.86 -5.55 -6.57
CA GLU A 67 -1.68 -7.01 -6.75
C GLU A 67 -0.34 -7.45 -6.17
N ASN A 68 -0.34 -8.47 -5.33
CA ASN A 68 0.89 -9.12 -4.91
C ASN A 68 1.41 -10.03 -6.03
N ILE A 69 2.47 -9.59 -6.71
CA ILE A 69 3.11 -10.33 -7.82
C ILE A 69 4.39 -11.04 -7.38
N GLY A 70 4.66 -11.08 -6.07
CA GLY A 70 5.79 -11.77 -5.48
C GLY A 70 5.49 -13.22 -5.12
N THR A 71 6.38 -13.82 -4.33
CA THR A 71 6.26 -15.18 -3.80
C THR A 71 6.13 -15.21 -2.27
N THR A 72 5.99 -14.05 -1.64
CA THR A 72 5.85 -13.87 -0.19
C THR A 72 4.61 -13.05 0.14
N ASP A 73 4.12 -13.20 1.36
CA ASP A 73 3.00 -12.41 1.87
C ASP A 73 3.41 -10.94 2.04
N THR A 74 2.51 -10.01 1.69
CA THR A 74 2.65 -8.60 2.01
C THR A 74 2.24 -8.40 3.46
N GLU A 75 3.08 -7.77 4.26
CA GLU A 75 2.68 -7.14 5.52
C GLU A 75 3.17 -5.69 5.55
N VAL A 76 2.25 -4.76 5.76
CA VAL A 76 2.52 -3.32 5.74
C VAL A 76 1.76 -2.62 6.86
N LEU A 77 2.38 -1.63 7.48
CA LEU A 77 1.66 -0.57 8.17
C LEU A 77 1.47 0.60 7.21
N LEU A 78 0.22 1.02 7.04
CA LEU A 78 -0.12 2.23 6.28
C LEU A 78 -0.63 3.28 7.26
N VAL A 79 0.08 4.40 7.32
CA VAL A 79 -0.31 5.58 8.11
C VAL A 79 -0.89 6.59 7.13
N GLU A 80 -2.21 6.65 7.08
CA GLU A 80 -2.96 7.54 6.22
C GLU A 80 -3.21 8.86 6.95
N MET A 81 -2.89 9.97 6.30
CA MET A 81 -3.12 11.31 6.82
C MET A 81 -4.58 11.71 6.62
N LYS A 82 -5.16 12.34 7.64
CA LYS A 82 -6.47 12.98 7.52
C LYS A 82 -6.28 14.44 7.13
N SER A 83 -6.92 14.84 6.05
CA SER A 83 -7.06 16.25 5.69
C SER A 83 -8.04 16.91 6.68
N HIS A 84 -7.72 18.12 7.12
CA HIS A 84 -8.67 19.01 7.77
C HIS A 84 -9.45 19.81 6.71
#